data_AF-A0A0G1B7J1-F1
#
_entry.id   AF-A0A0G1B7J1-F1
#
_cell.length_a   1.000
_cell.length_b   1.000
_cell.length_c   1.000
_cell.angle_alpha   90.00
_cell.angle_beta   90.00
_cell.angle_gamma   90.00
#
_symmetry.space_group_name_H-M   'P 1'
#
loop_
_entity.id
_entity.type
_entity.pdbx_description
1 polymer ?
#
loop_
_entity_poly.entity_id
_entity_poly.type
_entity_poly.pdbx_seq_one_letter_code
_entity_poly.pdbx_strand_id
1 'polypeptide(L)'
;MGFTLIELLVVISVIGFLASSAMVLIRVTQIKARNVRRNGDIVQLIKAFRLAEDNAGGVLPTGGACVSNGCTGIFSPFVNIDAVYSAIAPYIQKPSDSSEFGRTGSGYIYSSPASYYSSSPGSWLSWLLEPVANVPGVCGPGSAHLDTLPAAILCDVKID
;
A
#
# COMPACT_ATOMS: atom_id res chain seq x y z
N MET A 1 56.21 1.81 -12.46
CA MET A 1 55.60 3.14 -12.66
C MET A 1 54.44 3.21 -11.68
N GLY A 2 54.72 3.70 -10.47
CA GLY A 2 53.85 3.57 -9.31
C GLY A 2 52.72 4.60 -9.31
N PHE A 3 51.56 4.18 -8.82
CA PHE A 3 50.46 5.08 -8.49
C PHE A 3 50.94 6.13 -7.48
N THR A 4 50.60 7.38 -7.71
CA THR A 4 50.93 8.46 -6.77
C THR A 4 49.96 8.47 -5.59
N LEU A 5 50.44 8.90 -4.42
CA LEU A 5 49.60 9.05 -3.23
C LEU A 5 48.42 10.02 -3.47
N ILE A 6 48.61 11.02 -4.33
CA ILE A 6 47.56 11.98 -4.67
C ILE A 6 46.48 11.35 -5.56
N GLU A 7 46.84 10.46 -6.49
CA GLU A 7 45.86 9.74 -7.30
C GLU A 7 44.96 8.84 -6.44
N LEU A 8 45.52 8.12 -5.48
CA LEU A 8 44.71 7.31 -4.55
C LEU A 8 43.83 8.19 -3.65
N LEU A 9 44.34 9.35 -3.21
CA LEU A 9 43.59 10.27 -2.36
C LEU A 9 42.39 10.91 -3.09
N VAL A 10 42.56 11.29 -4.36
CA VAL A 10 41.47 11.85 -5.16
C VAL A 10 40.40 10.80 -5.46
N VAL A 11 40.78 9.55 -5.68
CA VAL A 11 39.81 8.47 -5.96
C VAL A 11 38.91 8.22 -4.75
N ILE A 12 39.49 8.11 -3.54
CA ILE A 12 38.68 7.87 -2.34
C ILE A 12 37.79 9.08 -1.99
N SER A 13 38.25 10.31 -2.26
CA SER A 13 37.44 11.51 -1.99
C SER A 13 36.25 11.62 -2.95
N VAL A 14 36.43 11.28 -4.22
CA VAL A 14 35.34 11.26 -5.21
C VAL A 14 34.36 10.12 -4.93
N ILE A 15 34.84 8.92 -4.56
CA ILE A 15 33.97 7.79 -4.19
C ILE A 15 33.13 8.15 -2.94
N GLY A 16 33.74 8.78 -1.92
CA GLY A 16 33.02 9.22 -0.73
C GLY A 16 31.92 10.24 -1.03
N PHE A 17 32.20 11.19 -1.93
CA PHE A 17 31.21 12.18 -2.37
C PHE A 17 30.04 11.51 -3.12
N LEU A 18 30.33 10.66 -4.11
CA LEU A 18 29.30 9.97 -4.88
C LEU A 18 28.47 9.01 -4.00
N ALA A 19 29.09 8.30 -3.07
CA ALA A 19 28.41 7.37 -2.17
C ALA A 19 27.38 8.06 -1.28
N SER A 20 27.67 9.25 -0.75
CA SER A 20 26.73 10.00 0.10
C SER A 20 25.47 10.46 -0.66
N SER A 21 25.63 10.98 -1.88
CA SER A 21 24.51 11.40 -2.72
C SER A 21 23.63 10.21 -3.19
N ALA A 22 24.24 9.06 -3.48
CA ALA A 22 23.53 7.86 -3.92
C ALA A 22 22.62 7.27 -2.83
N MET A 23 23.03 7.32 -1.55
CA MET A 23 22.23 6.76 -0.44
C MET A 23 20.86 7.44 -0.27
N VAL A 24 20.78 8.76 -0.50
CA VAL A 24 19.52 9.51 -0.37
C VAL A 24 18.53 9.09 -1.46
N LEU A 25 19.02 8.93 -2.70
CA LEU A 25 18.18 8.56 -3.85
C LEU A 25 17.57 7.16 -3.71
N ILE A 26 18.32 6.20 -3.16
CA ILE A 26 17.86 4.81 -2.98
C ILE A 26 16.67 4.71 -2.02
N ARG A 27 16.62 5.57 -0.98
CA ARG A 27 15.50 5.55 -0.03
C ARG A 27 14.18 5.94 -0.69
N VAL A 28 14.19 6.97 -1.52
CA VAL A 28 12.98 7.46 -2.23
C VAL A 28 12.49 6.44 -3.28
N THR A 29 13.41 5.77 -3.99
CA THR A 29 13.01 4.76 -4.98
C THR A 29 12.40 3.52 -4.34
N GLN A 30 12.92 3.07 -3.19
CA GLN A 30 12.34 1.97 -2.43
C GLN A 30 10.91 2.28 -1.95
N ILE A 31 10.68 3.50 -1.45
CA ILE A 31 9.34 3.98 -1.06
C ILE A 31 8.38 3.90 -2.26
N LYS A 32 8.78 4.44 -3.41
CA LYS A 32 7.97 4.39 -4.64
C LYS A 32 7.70 2.97 -5.11
N ALA A 33 8.69 2.08 -5.08
CA ALA A 33 8.55 0.68 -5.48
C ALA A 33 7.53 -0.06 -4.58
N ARG A 34 7.57 0.15 -3.26
CA ARG A 34 6.58 -0.41 -2.33
C ARG A 34 5.18 0.13 -2.60
N ASN A 35 5.02 1.43 -2.84
CA ASN A 35 3.73 2.02 -3.19
C ASN A 35 3.16 1.44 -4.50
N VAL A 36 3.99 1.23 -5.51
CA VAL A 36 3.59 0.54 -6.76
C VAL A 36 3.11 -0.89 -6.47
N ARG A 37 3.84 -1.63 -5.63
CA ARG A 37 3.43 -2.98 -5.21
C ARG A 37 2.06 -2.96 -4.52
N ARG A 38 1.83 -2.04 -3.58
CA ARG A 38 0.54 -1.90 -2.88
C ARG A 38 -0.62 -1.63 -3.82
N ASN A 39 -0.44 -0.71 -4.77
CA ASN A 39 -1.45 -0.44 -5.79
C ASN A 39 -1.69 -1.69 -6.68
N GLY A 40 -0.66 -2.48 -6.96
CA GLY A 40 -0.79 -3.77 -7.65
C GLY A 40 -1.61 -4.81 -6.86
N ASP A 41 -1.35 -4.92 -5.55
CA ASP A 41 -2.09 -5.82 -4.65
C ASP A 41 -3.59 -5.44 -4.62
N ILE A 42 -3.90 -4.14 -4.61
CA ILE A 42 -5.29 -3.65 -4.68
C ILE A 42 -5.96 -4.06 -5.98
N VAL A 43 -5.29 -3.94 -7.12
CA VAL A 43 -5.85 -4.37 -8.41
C VAL A 43 -6.18 -5.87 -8.40
N GLN A 44 -5.35 -6.69 -7.73
CA GLN A 44 -5.64 -8.12 -7.56
C GLN A 44 -6.83 -8.34 -6.62
N LEU A 45 -6.91 -7.61 -5.50
CA LEU A 45 -8.03 -7.68 -4.57
C LEU A 45 -9.35 -7.30 -5.25
N ILE A 46 -9.39 -6.21 -6.03
CA ILE A 46 -10.58 -5.80 -6.80
C ILE A 46 -11.07 -6.95 -7.69
N LYS A 47 -10.15 -7.59 -8.43
CA LYS A 47 -10.50 -8.75 -9.28
C LYS A 47 -11.04 -9.92 -8.46
N ALA A 48 -10.43 -10.22 -7.32
CA ALA A 48 -10.88 -11.29 -6.44
C ALA A 48 -12.29 -11.04 -5.88
N PHE A 49 -12.58 -9.79 -5.49
CA PHE A 49 -13.92 -9.40 -5.03
C PHE A 49 -14.96 -9.48 -6.14
N ARG A 50 -14.64 -9.04 -7.36
CA ARG A 50 -15.55 -9.18 -8.51
C ARG A 50 -15.84 -10.64 -8.84
N LEU A 51 -14.82 -11.50 -8.83
CA LEU A 51 -15.01 -12.94 -9.03
C LEU A 51 -15.83 -13.56 -7.90
N ALA A 52 -15.63 -13.13 -6.65
CA ALA A 52 -16.43 -13.60 -5.52
C ALA A 52 -17.90 -13.18 -5.64
N GLU A 53 -18.15 -11.93 -6.07
CA GLU A 53 -19.48 -11.39 -6.34
C GLU A 53 -20.20 -12.16 -7.46
N ASP A 54 -19.53 -12.39 -8.59
CA ASP A 54 -20.08 -13.16 -9.72
C ASP A 54 -20.52 -14.57 -9.27
N ASN A 55 -19.73 -15.22 -8.42
CA ASN A 55 -20.04 -16.56 -7.91
C ASN A 55 -21.10 -16.56 -6.79
N ALA A 56 -21.29 -15.44 -6.09
CA ALA A 56 -22.29 -15.26 -5.04
C ALA A 56 -23.64 -14.72 -5.55
N GLY A 57 -23.81 -14.60 -6.87
CA GLY A 57 -25.05 -14.10 -7.48
C GLY A 57 -25.18 -12.57 -7.47
N GLY A 58 -24.06 -11.85 -7.53
CA GLY A 58 -24.04 -10.38 -7.59
C GLY A 58 -24.08 -9.70 -6.22
N VAL A 59 -23.67 -10.39 -5.15
CA VAL A 59 -23.70 -9.85 -3.78
C VAL A 59 -22.32 -9.92 -3.17
N LEU A 60 -21.78 -8.75 -2.82
CA LEU A 60 -20.57 -8.63 -2.01
C LEU A 60 -20.86 -8.84 -0.52
N PRO A 61 -19.93 -9.43 0.25
CA PRO A 61 -20.08 -9.59 1.70
C PRO A 61 -20.29 -8.25 2.40
N THR A 62 -21.17 -8.19 3.40
CA THR A 62 -21.32 -6.99 4.24
C THR A 62 -20.37 -7.04 5.44
N GLY A 63 -19.84 -5.90 5.86
CA GLY A 63 -18.98 -5.78 7.04
C GLY A 63 -17.62 -5.14 6.75
N GLY A 64 -16.81 -5.01 7.80
CA GLY A 64 -15.46 -4.46 7.74
C GLY A 64 -14.41 -5.52 8.09
N ALA A 65 -13.52 -5.85 7.17
CA ALA A 65 -12.53 -6.91 7.37
C ALA A 65 -11.12 -6.50 6.96
N CYS A 66 -10.12 -7.02 7.67
CA CYS A 66 -8.76 -7.05 7.17
C CYS A 66 -8.65 -8.12 6.07
N VAL A 67 -8.22 -7.73 4.86
CA VAL A 67 -8.07 -8.64 3.71
C VAL A 67 -6.61 -8.89 3.35
N SER A 68 -5.71 -8.52 4.25
CA SER A 68 -4.27 -8.76 4.17
C SER A 68 -3.83 -9.78 5.22
N ASN A 69 -2.58 -10.22 5.17
CA ASN A 69 -2.03 -11.14 6.17
C ASN A 69 -1.92 -10.54 7.59
N GLY A 70 -2.15 -9.23 7.71
CA GLY A 70 -2.24 -8.55 9.01
C GLY A 70 -2.49 -7.06 8.81
N CYS A 71 -3.44 -6.53 9.58
CA CYS A 71 -3.71 -5.10 9.62
C CYS A 71 -3.17 -4.53 10.93
N THR A 72 -2.44 -3.42 10.84
CA THR A 72 -1.76 -2.80 11.98
C THR A 72 -2.04 -1.30 12.06
N GLY A 73 -1.72 -0.70 13.20
CA GLY A 73 -1.93 0.73 13.44
C GLY A 73 -3.41 1.10 13.34
N ILE A 74 -3.76 2.11 12.53
CA ILE A 74 -5.16 2.55 12.37
C ILE A 74 -6.08 1.47 11.78
N PHE A 75 -5.52 0.43 11.15
CA PHE A 75 -6.29 -0.70 10.64
C PHE A 75 -6.36 -1.88 11.62
N SER A 76 -5.73 -1.81 12.80
CA SER A 76 -5.79 -2.88 13.80
C SER A 76 -7.19 -3.22 14.33
N PRO A 77 -8.20 -2.31 14.34
CA PRO A 77 -9.56 -2.68 14.74
C PRO A 77 -10.24 -3.61 13.73
N PHE A 78 -9.76 -3.66 12.48
CA PHE A 78 -10.31 -4.54 11.46
C PHE A 78 -9.76 -5.95 11.65
N VAL A 79 -10.62 -6.87 12.05
CA VAL A 79 -10.28 -8.29 12.17
C VAL A 79 -10.52 -9.01 10.84
N ASN A 80 -9.90 -10.18 10.67
CA ASN A 80 -10.27 -11.08 9.59
C ASN A 80 -11.69 -11.58 9.89
N ILE A 81 -12.68 -11.12 9.11
CA ILE A 81 -14.02 -11.70 9.16
C ILE A 81 -14.05 -12.91 8.23
N ASP A 82 -14.36 -14.08 8.78
CA ASP A 82 -14.36 -15.34 8.04
C ASP A 82 -15.25 -15.31 6.80
N ALA A 83 -16.41 -14.64 6.86
CA ALA A 83 -17.32 -14.51 5.72
C ALA A 83 -16.69 -13.72 4.54
N VAL A 84 -16.00 -12.61 4.82
CA VAL A 84 -15.33 -11.82 3.79
C VAL A 84 -14.13 -12.58 3.24
N TYR A 85 -13.33 -13.18 4.13
CA TYR A 85 -12.12 -13.87 3.72
C TYR A 85 -12.41 -15.15 2.93
N SER A 86 -13.38 -15.97 3.37
CA SER A 86 -13.77 -17.20 2.66
C SER A 86 -14.33 -16.93 1.26
N ALA A 87 -14.98 -15.78 1.05
CA ALA A 87 -15.48 -15.39 -0.27
C ALA A 87 -14.34 -15.15 -1.28
N ILE A 88 -13.25 -14.50 -0.85
CA ILE A 88 -12.13 -14.15 -1.75
C ILE A 88 -10.98 -15.16 -1.74
N ALA A 89 -10.86 -16.01 -0.72
CA ALA A 89 -9.77 -16.97 -0.55
C ALA A 89 -9.53 -17.89 -1.77
N PRO A 90 -10.56 -18.33 -2.54
CA PRO A 90 -10.34 -19.12 -3.75
C PRO A 90 -9.64 -18.36 -4.89
N TYR A 91 -9.72 -17.02 -4.89
CA TYR A 91 -9.31 -16.18 -6.01
C TYR A 91 -8.02 -15.41 -5.75
N ILE A 92 -7.59 -15.29 -4.49
CA ILE A 92 -6.37 -14.56 -4.15
C ILE A 92 -5.69 -15.12 -2.90
N GLN A 93 -4.36 -15.19 -2.94
CA GLN A 93 -3.57 -15.38 -1.74
C GLN A 93 -3.48 -14.07 -0.97
N LYS A 94 -3.67 -14.10 0.37
CA LYS A 94 -3.62 -12.90 1.20
C LYS A 94 -2.37 -12.08 0.91
N PRO A 95 -2.52 -10.84 0.39
CA PRO A 95 -1.37 -9.99 0.21
C PRO A 95 -0.83 -9.57 1.58
N SER A 96 0.48 -9.35 1.65
CA SER A 96 1.17 -8.94 2.87
C SER A 96 1.72 -7.53 2.68
N ASP A 97 1.30 -6.62 3.54
CA ASP A 97 1.86 -5.27 3.65
C ASP A 97 2.58 -5.17 5.01
N SER A 98 3.90 -5.34 5.00
CA SER A 98 4.73 -5.15 6.19
C SER A 98 4.72 -3.67 6.58
N SER A 99 4.59 -3.40 7.88
CA SER A 99 4.67 -2.05 8.45
C SER A 99 6.12 -1.57 8.47
N GLU A 100 6.74 -1.38 7.32
CA GLU A 100 8.05 -0.76 7.23
C GLU A 100 7.89 0.77 7.24
N PHE A 101 8.80 1.47 7.93
CA PHE A 101 8.98 2.92 7.91
C PHE A 101 7.88 3.80 8.55
N GLY A 102 7.56 3.58 9.83
CA GLY A 102 6.90 4.61 10.66
C GLY A 102 5.51 5.04 10.20
N ARG A 103 4.84 4.23 9.37
CA ARG A 103 3.46 4.44 8.94
C ARG A 103 2.52 4.31 10.13
N THR A 104 1.43 5.05 10.11
CA THR A 104 0.36 4.97 11.12
C THR A 104 -0.48 3.69 11.01
N GLY A 105 -0.19 2.82 10.04
CA GLY A 105 -0.78 1.50 9.88
C GLY A 105 -0.28 0.76 8.65
N SER A 106 -0.61 -0.52 8.55
CA SER A 106 -0.35 -1.36 7.38
C SER A 106 -1.50 -2.32 7.12
N GLY A 107 -1.58 -2.82 5.90
CA GLY A 107 -2.62 -3.76 5.47
C GLY A 107 -3.66 -3.14 4.55
N TYR A 108 -4.57 -4.01 4.12
CA TYR A 108 -5.68 -3.70 3.23
C TYR A 108 -6.97 -4.01 3.97
N ILE A 109 -7.91 -3.06 3.95
CA ILE A 109 -9.22 -3.23 4.58
C ILE A 109 -10.31 -3.23 3.52
N TYR A 110 -11.32 -4.05 3.75
CA TYR A 110 -12.57 -4.06 3.03
C TYR A 110 -13.66 -3.54 3.95
N SER A 111 -14.56 -2.69 3.43
CA SER A 111 -15.68 -2.14 4.20
C SER A 111 -16.93 -2.02 3.34
N SER A 112 -18.04 -2.55 3.84
CA SER A 112 -19.37 -2.45 3.22
C SER A 112 -20.44 -2.35 4.33
N PRO A 113 -21.48 -1.50 4.20
CA PRO A 113 -21.91 -0.77 3.00
C PRO A 113 -21.38 0.66 2.92
N ALA A 114 -20.34 1.03 3.67
CA ALA A 114 -19.68 2.32 3.54
C ALA A 114 -18.19 2.16 3.89
N SER A 115 -17.35 3.00 3.29
CA SER A 115 -15.99 3.13 3.79
C SER A 115 -15.96 3.98 5.05
N TYR A 116 -14.85 3.90 5.77
CA TYR A 116 -14.59 4.78 6.91
C TYR A 116 -14.23 6.21 6.46
N TYR A 117 -13.96 6.44 5.17
CA TYR A 117 -13.33 7.66 4.65
C TYR A 117 -14.16 8.40 3.60
N SER A 118 -15.15 7.75 3.03
CA SER A 118 -16.12 8.28 2.08
C SER A 118 -17.52 8.10 2.64
N SER A 119 -18.32 9.18 2.60
CA SER A 119 -19.73 9.17 3.01
C SER A 119 -20.65 8.49 1.99
N SER A 120 -20.11 8.04 0.86
CA SER A 120 -20.89 7.38 -0.19
C SER A 120 -21.12 5.90 0.14
N PRO A 121 -22.39 5.43 0.12
CA PRO A 121 -22.68 4.02 0.30
C PRO A 121 -22.08 3.19 -0.84
N GLY A 122 -21.58 2.02 -0.48
CA GLY A 122 -20.94 1.06 -1.38
C GLY A 122 -19.99 0.11 -0.65
N SER A 123 -19.35 -0.75 -1.42
CA SER A 123 -18.29 -1.63 -0.96
C SER A 123 -16.96 -1.01 -1.33
N TRP A 124 -16.03 -0.94 -0.38
CA TRP A 124 -14.80 -0.20 -0.54
C TRP A 124 -13.58 -1.02 -0.13
N LEU A 125 -12.49 -0.81 -0.84
CA LEU A 125 -11.16 -1.19 -0.39
C LEU A 125 -10.40 0.06 0.03
N SER A 126 -9.70 0.00 1.17
CA SER A 126 -8.86 1.09 1.63
C SER A 126 -7.48 0.59 2.03
N TRP A 127 -6.47 1.43 1.78
CA TRP A 127 -5.08 1.13 2.04
C TRP A 127 -4.28 2.41 2.27
N LEU A 128 -3.06 2.23 2.76
CA LEU A 128 -2.15 3.34 3.03
C LEU A 128 -0.95 3.26 2.10
N LEU A 129 -0.52 4.40 1.57
CA LEU A 129 0.76 4.55 0.90
C LEU A 129 1.75 5.29 1.81
N GLU A 130 3.03 4.99 1.63
CA GLU A 130 4.10 5.71 2.30
C GLU A 130 4.15 7.18 1.86
N PRO A 131 4.64 8.09 2.73
CA PRO A 131 4.62 9.51 2.46
C PRO A 131 5.49 9.83 1.23
N VAL A 132 4.82 10.24 0.17
CA VAL A 132 5.38 10.79 -1.07
C VAL A 132 4.64 12.08 -1.39
N ALA A 133 5.10 12.83 -2.41
CA ALA A 133 4.31 13.95 -2.91
C ALA A 133 2.92 13.46 -3.31
N ASN A 134 1.86 14.04 -2.72
CA ASN A 134 0.50 13.73 -3.11
C ASN A 134 0.19 14.37 -4.46
N VAL A 135 0.36 13.59 -5.51
CA VAL A 135 0.08 13.97 -6.89
C VAL A 135 -1.18 13.23 -7.38
N PRO A 136 -1.92 13.79 -8.36
CA PRO A 136 -3.03 13.08 -8.97
C PRO A 136 -2.61 11.67 -9.42
N GLY A 137 -3.41 10.66 -9.05
CA GLY A 137 -3.15 9.26 -9.41
C GLY A 137 -2.17 8.51 -8.49
N VAL A 138 -1.73 9.09 -7.36
CA VAL A 138 -0.83 8.40 -6.41
C VAL A 138 -1.42 7.07 -5.91
N CYS A 139 -2.74 7.01 -5.73
CA CYS A 139 -3.50 5.84 -5.31
C CYS A 139 -3.87 4.88 -6.46
N GLY A 140 -3.27 4.99 -7.65
CA GLY A 140 -3.54 4.09 -8.76
C GLY A 140 -5.05 4.06 -9.12
N PRO A 141 -5.76 2.92 -8.93
CA PRO A 141 -7.19 2.81 -9.24
C PRO A 141 -8.11 3.61 -8.29
N GLY A 142 -7.60 4.09 -7.15
CA GLY A 142 -8.39 4.76 -6.13
C GLY A 142 -8.17 6.28 -6.02
N SER A 143 -8.88 6.88 -5.06
CA SER A 143 -8.76 8.28 -4.66
C SER A 143 -7.87 8.43 -3.43
N ALA A 144 -7.12 9.54 -3.39
CA ALA A 144 -6.35 9.93 -2.21
C ALA A 144 -7.20 10.81 -1.29
N HIS A 145 -7.22 10.49 0.00
CA HIS A 145 -7.84 11.27 1.06
C HIS A 145 -6.77 12.06 1.80
N LEU A 146 -6.94 13.38 1.84
CA LEU A 146 -5.90 14.34 2.19
C LEU A 146 -5.77 14.63 3.70
N ASP A 147 -6.75 14.24 4.50
CA ASP A 147 -6.98 14.90 5.80
C ASP A 147 -6.65 14.07 7.04
N THR A 148 -6.13 12.85 6.92
CA THR A 148 -6.17 11.94 8.08
C THR A 148 -4.83 11.62 8.73
N LEU A 149 -3.67 11.71 8.05
CA LEU A 149 -2.43 11.15 8.60
C LEU A 149 -1.15 11.92 8.22
N PRO A 150 -0.34 12.38 9.21
CA PRO A 150 0.92 13.10 8.94
C PRO A 150 2.03 12.20 8.35
N ALA A 151 1.85 10.87 8.35
CA ALA A 151 2.89 9.90 7.99
C ALA A 151 2.45 8.87 6.93
N ALA A 152 1.33 9.08 6.24
CA ALA A 152 0.85 8.20 5.17
C ALA A 152 -0.15 8.92 4.27
N ILE A 153 -0.26 8.48 3.01
CA ILE A 153 -1.38 8.85 2.13
C ILE A 153 -2.43 7.77 2.26
N LEU A 154 -3.64 8.17 2.61
CA LEU A 154 -4.77 7.26 2.66
C LEU A 154 -5.41 7.16 1.28
N CYS A 155 -5.64 5.93 0.83
CA CYS A 155 -6.25 5.62 -0.44
C CYS A 155 -7.50 4.77 -0.25
N ASP A 156 -8.51 5.01 -1.06
CA ASP A 156 -9.68 4.14 -1.15
C ASP A 156 -10.18 3.98 -2.59
N VAL A 157 -10.92 2.90 -2.82
CA VAL A 157 -11.58 2.65 -4.11
C VAL A 157 -12.90 1.94 -3.86
N LYS A 158 -13.93 2.38 -4.57
CA LYS A 158 -15.24 1.75 -4.61
C LYS A 158 -15.20 0.54 -5.55
N ILE A 159 -15.76 -0.60 -5.15
CA ILE A 159 -15.66 -1.86 -5.91
C ILE A 159 -16.99 -2.42 -6.44
N ASP A 160 -18.12 -1.94 -5.92
CA ASP A 160 -19.48 -2.17 -6.44
C ASP A 160 -19.83 -1.24 -7.62
#